data_AF-A0A2W4T4N3-F1
#
_entry.id   AF-A0A2W4T4N3-F1
#
_cell.length_a   1.000
_cell.length_b   1.000
_cell.length_c   1.000
_cell.angle_alpha   90.00
_cell.angle_beta   90.00
_cell.angle_gamma   90.00
#
_symmetry.space_group_name_H-M   'P 1'
#
loop_
_entity.id
_entity.type
_entity.pdbx_description
1 polymer ?
#
loop_
_entity_poly.entity_id
_entity_poly.type
_entity_poly.pdbx_seq_one_letter_code
_entity_poly.pdbx_strand_id
1 'polypeptide(L)'
;MAIITGAASVIGIYASQRMGATVDSIAKSASAIRNHTIGDMLHDGMRADVYAALIRSETGAESAETVKETLDHAKEFRERIATTKSLVASAESQRKLTELDKPLDDYISQAVRIVELAFADRKAAFNEMPSFDARFTALEEAMETVGNALEQEALAVQSNAAWTRKLADVSGIASLVIALLTAGWLFMTVLRSIVRPISHIVASMRQLSAGEADVAIPHATRRDEIGEMARTIGQFQQSLNDRAAEEQRRTQGELNASETQRRGVAETTHQIGLVVEAAARGDFS
;
A
#
# COMPACT_ATOMS: atom_id res chain seq x y z
N MET A 1 13.78 10.35 -3.25
CA MET A 1 12.32 10.52 -3.40
C MET A 1 11.71 9.42 -4.24
N ALA A 2 11.96 9.35 -5.55
CA ALA A 2 11.43 8.27 -6.42
C ALA A 2 11.73 6.85 -5.89
N ILE A 3 12.89 6.66 -5.24
CA ILE A 3 13.30 5.38 -4.65
C ILE A 3 12.43 4.99 -3.44
N ILE A 4 12.01 5.94 -2.59
CA ILE A 4 11.27 5.67 -1.35
C ILE A 4 9.79 5.44 -1.65
N THR A 5 9.18 6.26 -2.50
CA THR A 5 7.81 6.03 -2.99
C THR A 5 7.73 4.78 -3.87
N GLY A 6 8.74 4.51 -4.70
CA GLY A 6 8.82 3.27 -5.47
C GLY A 6 8.89 2.03 -4.59
N ALA A 7 9.67 2.06 -3.50
CA ALA A 7 9.77 0.94 -2.56
C ALA A 7 8.43 0.64 -1.86
N ALA A 8 7.68 1.66 -1.44
CA ALA A 8 6.36 1.48 -0.84
C ALA A 8 5.34 0.86 -1.82
N SER A 9 5.35 1.28 -3.10
CA SER A 9 4.50 0.70 -4.14
C SER A 9 4.84 -0.77 -4.40
N VAL A 10 6.13 -1.14 -4.42
CA VAL A 10 6.57 -2.54 -4.60
C VAL A 10 6.12 -3.43 -3.43
N ILE A 11 6.22 -2.94 -2.19
CA ILE A 11 5.75 -3.66 -1.00
C ILE A 11 4.24 -3.91 -1.07
N GLY A 12 3.46 -2.89 -1.47
CA GLY A 12 2.02 -3.01 -1.63
C GLY A 12 1.60 -4.03 -2.69
N ILE A 13 2.25 -4.02 -3.86
CA ILE A 13 2.00 -4.99 -4.93
C ILE A 13 2.35 -6.40 -4.48
N TYR A 14 3.51 -6.58 -3.84
CA TYR A 14 3.93 -7.89 -3.32
C TYR A 14 2.96 -8.43 -2.26
N ALA A 15 2.52 -7.59 -1.32
CA ALA A 15 1.53 -7.97 -0.31
C ALA A 15 0.18 -8.35 -0.94
N SER A 16 -0.27 -7.59 -1.95
CA SER A 16 -1.50 -7.87 -2.69
C SER A 16 -1.42 -9.20 -3.45
N GLN A 17 -0.32 -9.49 -4.14
CA GLN A 17 -0.10 -10.75 -4.85
C GLN A 17 -0.07 -11.95 -3.88
N ARG A 18 0.62 -11.80 -2.74
CA ARG A 18 0.66 -12.80 -1.66
C ARG A 18 -0.74 -13.12 -1.11
N MET A 19 -1.56 -12.08 -0.94
CA MET A 19 -2.93 -12.24 -0.46
C MET A 19 -3.82 -12.93 -1.50
N GLY A 20 -3.68 -12.59 -2.79
CA GLY A 20 -4.36 -13.29 -3.88
C GLY A 20 -4.04 -14.78 -3.91
N ALA A 21 -2.75 -15.14 -3.85
CA ALA A 21 -2.32 -16.54 -3.81
C ALA A 21 -2.87 -17.31 -2.60
N THR A 22 -3.02 -16.63 -1.45
CA THR A 22 -3.58 -17.23 -0.24
C THR A 22 -5.08 -17.49 -0.38
N VAL A 23 -5.83 -16.54 -0.97
CA VAL A 23 -7.27 -16.72 -1.24
C VAL A 23 -7.50 -17.87 -2.21
N ASP A 24 -6.67 -17.99 -3.25
CA ASP A 24 -6.73 -19.11 -4.20
C ASP A 24 -6.49 -20.45 -3.51
N SER A 25 -5.50 -20.54 -2.62
CA SER A 25 -5.24 -21.75 -1.83
C SER A 25 -6.42 -22.12 -0.93
N ILE A 26 -7.05 -21.14 -0.26
CA ILE A 26 -8.25 -21.38 0.57
C ILE A 26 -9.40 -21.92 -0.29
N ALA A 27 -9.64 -21.33 -1.47
CA ALA A 27 -10.68 -21.77 -2.39
C ALA A 27 -10.44 -23.21 -2.88
N LYS A 28 -9.19 -23.56 -3.20
CA LYS A 28 -8.80 -24.92 -3.58
C LYS A 28 -9.03 -25.92 -2.44
N SER A 29 -8.58 -25.60 -1.22
CA SER A 29 -8.82 -26.45 -0.04
C SER A 29 -10.31 -26.67 0.23
N ALA A 30 -11.12 -25.62 0.15
CA ALA A 30 -12.57 -25.72 0.32
C ALA A 30 -13.21 -26.61 -0.76
N SER A 31 -12.79 -26.46 -2.02
CA SER A 31 -13.28 -27.30 -3.12
C SER A 31 -12.82 -28.76 -2.98
N ALA A 32 -11.61 -29.01 -2.48
CA ALA A 32 -11.08 -30.35 -2.21
C ALA A 32 -11.91 -31.05 -1.11
N ILE A 33 -12.16 -30.36 0.01
CA ILE A 33 -13.01 -30.86 1.10
C ILE A 33 -14.43 -31.13 0.60
N ARG A 34 -15.03 -30.19 -0.14
CA ARG A 34 -16.38 -30.38 -0.72
C ARG A 34 -16.45 -31.62 -1.62
N ASN A 35 -15.46 -31.79 -2.51
CA ASN A 35 -15.40 -32.98 -3.37
C ASN A 35 -15.25 -34.26 -2.55
N HIS A 36 -14.47 -34.23 -1.47
CA HIS A 36 -14.32 -35.36 -0.56
C HIS A 36 -15.63 -35.70 0.17
N THR A 37 -16.36 -34.72 0.71
CA THR A 37 -17.69 -34.92 1.32
C THR A 37 -18.71 -35.47 0.31
N ILE A 38 -18.66 -35.03 -0.95
CA ILE A 38 -19.49 -35.63 -2.01
C ILE A 38 -19.06 -37.08 -2.28
N GLY A 39 -17.75 -37.37 -2.28
CA GLY A 39 -17.24 -38.73 -2.39
C GLY A 39 -17.73 -39.64 -1.27
N ASP A 40 -17.78 -39.16 -0.04
CA ASP A 40 -18.33 -39.87 1.12
C ASP A 40 -19.83 -40.18 0.94
N MET A 41 -20.62 -39.19 0.50
CA MET A 41 -22.02 -39.43 0.15
C MET A 41 -22.20 -40.42 -1.00
N LEU A 42 -21.31 -40.43 -2.00
CA LEU A 42 -21.36 -41.38 -3.11
C LEU A 42 -20.93 -42.78 -2.69
N HIS A 43 -19.99 -42.90 -1.75
CA HIS A 43 -19.63 -44.17 -1.14
C HIS A 43 -20.84 -44.83 -0.48
N ASP A 44 -21.57 -44.09 0.36
CA ASP A 44 -22.83 -44.54 0.93
C ASP A 44 -23.94 -44.77 -0.11
N GLY A 45 -24.06 -43.87 -1.09
CA GLY A 45 -25.05 -43.94 -2.17
C GLY A 45 -24.90 -45.21 -3.01
N MET A 46 -23.69 -45.58 -3.38
CA MET A 46 -23.43 -46.81 -4.13
C MET A 46 -23.74 -48.08 -3.32
N ARG A 47 -23.56 -48.05 -1.99
CA ARG A 47 -24.02 -49.14 -1.11
C ARG A 47 -25.55 -49.23 -1.13
N ALA A 48 -26.23 -48.09 -1.09
CA ALA A 48 -27.68 -48.05 -1.22
C ALA A 48 -28.15 -48.60 -2.58
N ASP A 49 -27.45 -48.31 -3.67
CA ASP A 49 -27.75 -48.86 -5.00
C ASP A 49 -27.64 -50.39 -5.04
N VAL A 50 -26.59 -50.94 -4.43
CA VAL A 50 -26.39 -52.40 -4.30
C VAL A 50 -27.56 -53.06 -3.57
N TYR A 51 -27.96 -52.53 -2.40
CA TYR A 51 -29.11 -53.04 -1.67
C TYR A 51 -30.42 -52.85 -2.45
N ALA A 52 -30.60 -51.72 -3.12
CA ALA A 52 -31.77 -51.44 -3.95
C ALA A 52 -31.87 -52.45 -5.10
N ALA A 53 -30.77 -52.80 -5.76
CA ALA A 53 -30.75 -53.82 -6.82
C ALA A 53 -31.16 -55.20 -6.29
N LEU A 54 -30.68 -55.60 -5.11
CA LEU A 54 -31.08 -56.86 -4.46
C LEU A 54 -32.57 -56.89 -4.08
N ILE A 55 -33.18 -55.75 -3.78
CA ILE A 55 -34.62 -55.65 -3.47
C ILE A 55 -35.45 -55.61 -4.77
N ARG A 56 -35.08 -54.75 -5.73
CA ARG A 56 -35.80 -54.55 -6.99
C ARG A 56 -35.78 -55.78 -7.88
N SER A 57 -34.70 -56.57 -7.85
CA SER A 57 -34.61 -57.85 -8.55
C SER A 57 -35.63 -58.89 -8.05
N GLU A 58 -36.10 -58.77 -6.81
CA GLU A 58 -37.14 -59.66 -6.24
C GLU A 58 -38.55 -59.26 -6.71
N THR A 59 -38.79 -57.98 -6.99
CA THR A 59 -40.11 -57.46 -7.37
C THR A 59 -40.38 -57.53 -8.89
N GLY A 60 -39.41 -58.00 -9.68
CA GLY A 60 -39.51 -58.05 -11.15
C GLY A 60 -39.36 -56.69 -11.84
N ALA A 61 -38.78 -55.69 -11.15
CA ALA A 61 -38.53 -54.37 -11.72
C ALA A 61 -37.43 -54.42 -12.81
N GLU A 62 -37.48 -53.47 -13.74
CA GLU A 62 -36.47 -53.35 -14.80
C GLU A 62 -35.10 -52.93 -14.23
N SER A 63 -34.03 -53.53 -14.76
CA SER A 63 -32.66 -53.31 -14.29
C SER A 63 -32.02 -52.02 -14.80
N ALA A 64 -32.51 -51.49 -15.94
CA ALA A 64 -31.83 -50.45 -16.70
C ALA A 64 -31.61 -49.15 -15.91
N GLU A 65 -32.60 -48.72 -15.13
CA GLU A 65 -32.51 -47.49 -14.32
C GLU A 65 -31.49 -47.64 -13.19
N THR A 66 -31.58 -48.72 -12.40
CA THR A 66 -30.67 -48.97 -11.28
C THR A 66 -29.22 -49.15 -11.75
N VAL A 67 -28.99 -49.91 -12.82
CA VAL A 67 -27.65 -50.08 -13.39
C VAL A 67 -27.10 -48.73 -13.85
N LYS A 68 -27.92 -47.91 -14.53
CA LYS A 68 -27.51 -46.57 -14.97
C LYS A 68 -27.18 -45.66 -13.78
N GLU A 69 -28.01 -45.61 -12.75
CA GLU A 69 -27.77 -44.81 -11.54
C GLU A 69 -26.44 -45.17 -10.89
N THR A 70 -26.16 -46.47 -10.71
CA THR A 70 -24.88 -46.94 -10.16
C THR A 70 -23.68 -46.56 -11.01
N LEU A 71 -23.80 -46.63 -12.34
CA LEU A 71 -22.74 -46.21 -13.26
C LEU A 71 -22.51 -44.70 -13.22
N ASP A 72 -23.57 -43.91 -13.10
CA ASP A 72 -23.50 -42.45 -12.96
C ASP A 72 -22.80 -42.07 -11.64
N HIS A 73 -23.17 -42.70 -10.51
CA HIS A 73 -22.49 -42.53 -9.23
C HIS A 73 -21.02 -42.95 -9.28
N ALA A 74 -20.72 -44.11 -9.88
CA ALA A 74 -19.36 -44.62 -10.07
C ALA A 74 -18.48 -43.63 -10.86
N LYS A 75 -19.04 -43.04 -11.91
CA LYS A 75 -18.36 -42.02 -12.72
C LYS A 75 -18.12 -40.76 -11.90
N GLU A 76 -19.15 -40.22 -11.24
CA GLU A 76 -19.01 -39.00 -10.44
C GLU A 76 -17.99 -39.21 -9.31
N PHE A 77 -17.98 -40.36 -8.65
CA PHE A 77 -17.06 -40.63 -7.55
C PHE A 77 -15.60 -40.57 -8.02
N ARG A 78 -15.28 -41.21 -9.15
CA ARG A 78 -13.94 -41.12 -9.76
C ARG A 78 -13.58 -39.68 -10.14
N GLU A 79 -14.50 -38.94 -10.73
CA GLU A 79 -14.27 -37.54 -11.13
C GLU A 79 -14.02 -36.62 -9.93
N ARG A 80 -14.76 -36.81 -8.83
CA ARG A 80 -14.57 -36.05 -7.58
C ARG A 80 -13.19 -36.30 -7.00
N ILE A 81 -12.76 -37.55 -6.88
CA ILE A 81 -11.42 -37.90 -6.37
C ILE A 81 -10.31 -37.38 -7.29
N ALA A 82 -10.46 -37.53 -8.61
CA ALA A 82 -9.49 -36.99 -9.58
C ALA A 82 -9.39 -35.45 -9.50
N THR A 83 -10.52 -34.77 -9.35
CA THR A 83 -10.55 -33.32 -9.17
C THR A 83 -9.85 -32.92 -7.87
N THR A 84 -10.13 -33.61 -6.76
CA THR A 84 -9.45 -33.38 -5.47
C THR A 84 -7.93 -33.50 -5.61
N LYS A 85 -7.42 -34.51 -6.33
CA LYS A 85 -5.98 -34.66 -6.60
C LYS A 85 -5.35 -33.46 -7.30
N SER A 86 -6.08 -32.83 -8.23
CA SER A 86 -5.61 -31.64 -8.94
C SER A 86 -5.62 -30.35 -8.11
N LEU A 87 -6.40 -30.33 -7.02
CA LEU A 87 -6.58 -29.15 -6.16
C LEU A 87 -5.58 -29.11 -5.00
N VAL A 88 -5.17 -30.28 -4.50
CA VAL A 88 -4.26 -30.38 -3.35
C VAL A 88 -2.80 -30.13 -3.73
N ALA A 89 -2.08 -29.44 -2.86
CA ALA A 89 -0.68 -29.13 -3.07
C ALA A 89 0.25 -29.92 -2.14
N SER A 90 -0.23 -30.38 -0.98
CA SER A 90 0.63 -31.10 -0.05
C SER A 90 1.02 -32.49 -0.56
N ALA A 91 2.29 -32.84 -0.38
CA ALA A 91 2.79 -34.17 -0.75
C ALA A 91 2.09 -35.29 0.03
N GLU A 92 1.65 -35.00 1.26
CA GLU A 92 0.91 -35.95 2.09
C GLU A 92 -0.50 -36.22 1.56
N SER A 93 -1.29 -35.18 1.26
CA SER A 93 -2.61 -35.34 0.66
C SER A 93 -2.53 -36.04 -0.70
N GLN A 94 -1.54 -35.70 -1.53
CA GLN A 94 -1.33 -36.38 -2.82
C GLN A 94 -1.01 -37.87 -2.64
N ARG A 95 -0.14 -38.22 -1.69
CA ARG A 95 0.17 -39.61 -1.37
C ARG A 95 -1.09 -40.35 -0.92
N LYS A 96 -1.85 -39.79 0.02
CA LYS A 96 -3.08 -40.41 0.56
C LYS A 96 -4.16 -40.59 -0.50
N LEU A 97 -4.37 -39.61 -1.37
CA LEU A 97 -5.29 -39.74 -2.51
C LEU A 97 -4.82 -40.77 -3.54
N THR A 98 -3.52 -41.03 -3.65
CA THR A 98 -2.99 -42.09 -4.52
C THR A 98 -3.19 -43.46 -3.87
N GLU A 99 -2.99 -43.58 -2.55
CA GLU A 99 -3.28 -44.80 -1.78
C GLU A 99 -4.78 -45.19 -1.87
N LEU A 100 -5.66 -44.21 -2.09
CA LEU A 100 -7.10 -44.41 -2.28
C LEU A 100 -7.49 -45.07 -3.62
N ASP A 101 -6.64 -45.02 -4.65
CA ASP A 101 -7.01 -45.44 -6.01
C ASP A 101 -7.48 -46.88 -6.09
N LYS A 102 -6.72 -47.78 -5.46
CA LYS A 102 -7.03 -49.22 -5.50
C LYS A 102 -8.30 -49.55 -4.70
N PRO A 103 -8.44 -49.15 -3.41
CA PRO A 103 -9.67 -49.36 -2.66
C PRO A 103 -10.92 -48.80 -3.37
N LEU A 104 -10.79 -47.60 -3.98
CA LEU A 104 -11.89 -46.96 -4.70
C LEU A 104 -12.33 -47.80 -5.90
N ASP A 105 -11.38 -48.21 -6.75
CA ASP A 105 -11.72 -48.97 -7.95
C ASP A 105 -12.21 -50.40 -7.62
N ASP A 106 -11.62 -51.04 -6.60
CA ASP A 106 -12.06 -52.34 -6.11
C ASP A 106 -13.51 -52.28 -5.57
N TYR A 107 -13.87 -51.23 -4.83
CA TYR A 107 -15.22 -51.00 -4.33
C TYR A 107 -16.22 -50.73 -5.46
N ILE A 108 -15.91 -49.75 -6.32
CA ILE A 108 -16.79 -49.36 -7.43
C ILE A 108 -17.06 -50.54 -8.37
N SER A 109 -16.00 -51.26 -8.75
CA SER A 109 -16.11 -52.40 -9.66
C SER A 109 -16.96 -53.52 -9.06
N GLN A 110 -16.87 -53.74 -7.74
CA GLN A 110 -17.71 -54.73 -7.07
C GLN A 110 -19.16 -54.26 -6.95
N ALA A 111 -19.40 -52.99 -6.64
CA ALA A 111 -20.75 -52.43 -6.58
C ALA A 111 -21.49 -52.61 -7.92
N VAL A 112 -20.87 -52.19 -9.03
CA VAL A 112 -21.44 -52.34 -10.39
C VAL A 112 -21.71 -53.80 -10.70
N ARG A 113 -20.75 -54.70 -10.41
CA ARG A 113 -20.91 -56.14 -10.64
C ARG A 113 -22.07 -56.74 -9.85
N ILE A 114 -22.23 -56.38 -8.57
CA ILE A 114 -23.32 -56.89 -7.74
C ILE A 114 -24.66 -56.36 -8.24
N VAL A 115 -24.74 -55.09 -8.63
CA VAL A 115 -25.97 -54.51 -9.20
C VAL A 115 -26.39 -55.24 -10.47
N GLU A 116 -25.48 -55.48 -11.41
CA GLU A 116 -25.76 -56.25 -12.62
C GLU A 116 -26.14 -57.70 -12.30
N LEU A 117 -25.38 -58.35 -11.42
CA LEU A 117 -25.61 -59.74 -11.02
C LEU A 117 -26.94 -59.90 -10.27
N ALA A 118 -27.39 -58.91 -9.51
CA ALA A 118 -28.65 -58.99 -8.75
C ALA A 118 -29.85 -59.27 -9.66
N PHE A 119 -29.89 -58.67 -10.85
CA PHE A 119 -30.96 -58.88 -11.82
C PHE A 119 -30.78 -60.15 -12.68
N ALA A 120 -29.58 -60.73 -12.73
CA ALA A 120 -29.30 -61.96 -13.47
C ALA A 120 -29.39 -63.23 -12.60
N ASP A 121 -28.77 -63.19 -11.41
CA ASP A 121 -28.76 -64.21 -10.38
C ASP A 121 -28.65 -63.54 -9.00
N ARG A 122 -29.81 -63.22 -8.43
CA ARG A 122 -29.91 -62.58 -7.11
C ARG A 122 -29.20 -63.36 -6.01
N LYS A 123 -29.24 -64.70 -6.06
CA LYS A 123 -28.60 -65.53 -5.03
C LYS A 123 -27.08 -65.42 -5.12
N ALA A 124 -26.53 -65.44 -6.33
CA ALA A 124 -25.11 -65.21 -6.54
C ALA A 124 -24.71 -63.80 -6.09
N ALA A 125 -25.48 -62.76 -6.43
CA ALA A 125 -25.24 -61.40 -5.96
C ALA A 125 -25.23 -61.28 -4.43
N PHE A 126 -26.21 -61.90 -3.76
CA PHE A 126 -26.28 -61.89 -2.29
C PHE A 126 -25.07 -62.57 -1.64
N ASN A 127 -24.52 -63.62 -2.26
CA ASN A 127 -23.31 -64.29 -1.75
C ASN A 127 -22.05 -63.41 -1.83
N GLU A 128 -22.07 -62.31 -2.59
CA GLU A 128 -20.93 -61.38 -2.68
C GLU A 128 -20.94 -60.29 -1.61
N MET A 129 -22.08 -60.08 -0.95
CA MET A 129 -22.27 -59.03 0.05
C MET A 129 -21.20 -59.03 1.15
N PRO A 130 -20.78 -60.19 1.73
CA PRO A 130 -19.72 -60.17 2.75
C PRO A 130 -18.40 -59.57 2.25
N SER A 131 -18.05 -59.84 0.99
CA SER A 131 -16.83 -59.27 0.39
C SER A 131 -17.00 -57.81 0.00
N PHE A 132 -18.21 -57.40 -0.39
CA PHE A 132 -18.56 -56.01 -0.66
C PHE A 132 -18.51 -55.16 0.60
N ASP A 133 -19.09 -55.62 1.71
CA ASP A 133 -19.04 -54.94 3.00
C ASP A 133 -17.59 -54.77 3.48
N ALA A 134 -16.73 -55.77 3.27
CA ALA A 134 -15.31 -55.66 3.57
C ALA A 134 -14.59 -54.58 2.72
N ARG A 135 -14.94 -54.45 1.43
CA ARG A 135 -14.40 -53.38 0.57
C ARG A 135 -14.97 -52.01 0.92
N PHE A 136 -16.23 -51.96 1.32
CA PHE A 136 -16.87 -50.74 1.82
C PHE A 136 -16.09 -50.19 3.01
N THR A 137 -15.83 -51.01 4.03
CA THR A 137 -15.05 -50.62 5.22
C THR A 137 -13.60 -50.26 4.87
N ALA A 138 -12.94 -51.02 4.00
CA ALA A 138 -11.57 -50.70 3.59
C ALA A 138 -11.49 -49.35 2.86
N LEU A 139 -12.50 -49.01 2.05
CA LEU A 139 -12.59 -47.71 1.40
C LEU A 139 -12.95 -46.58 2.39
N GLU A 140 -13.83 -46.85 3.35
CA GLU A 140 -14.19 -45.91 4.44
C GLU A 140 -12.95 -45.49 5.24
N GLU A 141 -12.15 -46.45 5.70
CA GLU A 141 -10.90 -46.19 6.43
C GLU A 141 -9.92 -45.39 5.56
N ALA A 142 -9.78 -45.74 4.27
CA ALA A 142 -8.90 -45.01 3.36
C ALA A 142 -9.40 -43.56 3.14
N MET A 143 -10.70 -43.36 2.97
CA MET A 143 -11.33 -42.04 2.84
C MET A 143 -11.14 -41.21 4.11
N GLU A 144 -11.27 -41.79 5.30
CA GLU A 144 -11.01 -41.12 6.57
C GLU A 144 -9.57 -40.57 6.62
N THR A 145 -8.57 -41.37 6.21
CA THR A 145 -7.17 -40.89 6.18
C THR A 145 -6.96 -39.75 5.18
N VAL A 146 -7.70 -39.73 4.07
CA VAL A 146 -7.69 -38.63 3.10
C VAL A 146 -8.35 -37.40 3.71
N GLY A 147 -9.51 -37.53 4.35
CA GLY A 147 -10.22 -36.44 5.01
C GLY A 147 -9.35 -35.75 6.06
N ASN A 148 -8.69 -36.53 6.92
CA ASN A 148 -7.75 -36.04 7.92
C ASN A 148 -6.57 -35.26 7.30
N ALA A 149 -6.00 -35.76 6.19
CA ALA A 149 -4.92 -35.07 5.48
C ALA A 149 -5.39 -33.75 4.84
N LEU A 150 -6.59 -33.74 4.23
CA LEU A 150 -7.19 -32.54 3.65
C LEU A 150 -7.50 -31.48 4.71
N GLU A 151 -7.99 -31.89 5.89
CA GLU A 151 -8.24 -30.99 7.01
C GLU A 151 -6.93 -30.37 7.54
N GLN A 152 -5.90 -31.19 7.74
CA GLN A 152 -4.58 -30.69 8.16
C GLN A 152 -3.98 -29.71 7.15
N GLU A 153 -4.10 -29.99 5.85
CA GLU A 153 -3.68 -29.06 4.80
C GLU A 153 -4.46 -27.75 4.84
N ALA A 154 -5.79 -27.80 5.02
CA ALA A 154 -6.62 -26.61 5.15
C ALA A 154 -6.26 -25.76 6.38
N LEU A 155 -5.95 -26.39 7.51
CA LEU A 155 -5.47 -25.71 8.73
C LEU A 155 -4.08 -25.08 8.51
N ALA A 156 -3.19 -25.75 7.78
CA ALA A 156 -1.89 -25.18 7.40
C ALA A 156 -2.04 -23.97 6.46
N VAL A 157 -2.95 -24.03 5.49
CA VAL A 157 -3.27 -22.91 4.60
C VAL A 157 -3.86 -21.73 5.40
N GLN A 158 -4.77 -22.00 6.33
CA GLN A 158 -5.38 -20.96 7.18
C GLN A 158 -4.38 -20.28 8.11
N SER A 159 -3.50 -21.05 8.75
CA SER A 159 -2.46 -20.48 9.62
C SER A 159 -1.45 -19.63 8.85
N ASN A 160 -1.02 -20.08 7.66
CA ASN A 160 -0.18 -19.29 6.75
C ASN A 160 -0.88 -18.03 6.26
N ALA A 161 -2.20 -18.09 6.03
CA ALA A 161 -3.00 -16.94 5.66
C ALA A 161 -3.01 -15.86 6.76
N ALA A 162 -3.18 -16.27 8.02
CA ALA A 162 -3.19 -15.36 9.16
C ALA A 162 -1.86 -14.61 9.32
N TRP A 163 -0.74 -15.32 9.16
CA TRP A 163 0.60 -14.70 9.17
C TRP A 163 0.82 -13.73 7.99
N THR A 164 0.41 -14.15 6.80
CA THR A 164 0.53 -13.32 5.59
C THR A 164 -0.32 -12.05 5.69
N ARG A 165 -1.52 -12.14 6.26
CA ARG A 165 -2.39 -10.99 6.54
C ARG A 165 -1.75 -10.01 7.53
N LYS A 166 -1.22 -10.49 8.66
CA LYS A 166 -0.52 -9.64 9.63
C LYS A 166 0.67 -8.91 9.00
N LEU A 167 1.47 -9.61 8.18
CA LEU A 167 2.59 -9.00 7.45
C LEU A 167 2.11 -7.92 6.48
N ALA A 168 1.02 -8.18 5.75
CA ALA A 168 0.42 -7.20 4.85
C ALA A 168 -0.05 -5.94 5.62
N ASP A 169 -0.79 -6.12 6.72
CA ASP A 169 -1.27 -5.01 7.56
C ASP A 169 -0.12 -4.17 8.12
N VAL A 170 0.91 -4.82 8.69
CA VAL A 170 2.11 -4.14 9.22
C VAL A 170 2.85 -3.39 8.11
N SER A 171 3.03 -4.01 6.94
CA SER A 171 3.70 -3.39 5.81
C SER A 171 2.94 -2.18 5.25
N GLY A 172 1.60 -2.23 5.26
CA GLY A 172 0.73 -1.12 4.88
C GLY A 172 0.84 0.05 5.85
N ILE A 173 0.77 -0.22 7.17
CA ILE A 173 0.96 0.80 8.21
C ILE A 173 2.36 1.41 8.12
N ALA A 174 3.41 0.60 7.97
CA ALA A 174 4.78 1.08 7.83
C ALA A 174 4.94 1.99 6.59
N SER A 175 4.34 1.62 5.46
CA SER A 175 4.35 2.44 4.24
C SER A 175 3.64 3.77 4.44
N LEU A 176 2.49 3.78 5.15
CA LEU A 176 1.76 5.01 5.49
C LEU A 176 2.60 5.91 6.41
N VAL A 177 3.23 5.35 7.45
CA VAL A 177 4.09 6.11 8.37
C VAL A 177 5.27 6.72 7.62
N ILE A 178 5.94 5.97 6.75
CA ILE A 178 7.04 6.48 5.92
C ILE A 178 6.55 7.62 5.01
N ALA A 179 5.38 7.47 4.38
CA ALA A 179 4.80 8.52 3.54
C ALA A 179 4.51 9.81 4.35
N LEU A 180 3.94 9.68 5.55
CA LEU A 180 3.66 10.81 6.46
C LEU A 180 4.94 11.50 6.95
N LEU A 181 5.95 10.73 7.36
CA LEU A 181 7.24 11.27 7.78
C LEU A 181 7.93 12.01 6.63
N THR A 182 7.87 11.44 5.43
CA THR A 182 8.44 12.03 4.22
C THR A 182 7.72 13.33 3.83
N ALA A 183 6.38 13.34 3.89
CA ALA A 183 5.58 14.54 3.66
C ALA A 183 5.82 15.62 4.72
N GLY A 184 5.89 15.25 6.00
CA GLY A 184 6.19 16.16 7.09
C GLY A 184 7.59 16.76 7.01
N TRP A 185 8.59 15.96 6.63
CA TRP A 185 9.95 16.42 6.36
C TRP A 185 10.01 17.39 5.17
N LEU A 186 9.29 17.10 4.09
CA LEU A 186 9.19 17.98 2.92
C LEU A 186 8.51 19.32 3.29
N PHE A 187 7.40 19.24 4.04
CA PHE A 187 6.69 20.41 4.51
C PHE A 187 7.61 21.29 5.38
N MET A 188 8.32 20.69 6.35
CA MET A 188 9.25 21.40 7.21
C MET A 188 10.44 22.01 6.45
N THR A 189 10.96 21.32 5.43
CA THR A 189 12.07 21.84 4.62
C THR A 189 11.60 23.03 3.80
N VAL A 190 10.49 22.94 3.06
CA VAL A 190 9.91 24.07 2.30
C VAL A 190 9.60 25.27 3.20
N LEU A 191 9.02 25.03 4.38
CA LEU A 191 8.66 26.08 5.31
C LEU A 191 9.90 26.88 5.78
N ARG A 192 11.01 26.17 6.05
CA ARG A 192 12.27 26.78 6.53
C ARG A 192 13.15 27.33 5.41
N SER A 193 13.17 26.70 4.24
CA SER A 193 14.08 27.05 3.16
C SER A 193 13.52 28.11 2.21
N ILE A 194 12.18 28.21 2.09
CA ILE A 194 11.50 29.10 1.14
C ILE A 194 10.56 30.05 1.88
N VAL A 195 9.53 29.52 2.57
CA VAL A 195 8.42 30.35 3.07
C VAL A 195 8.88 31.37 4.11
N ARG A 196 9.65 30.95 5.12
CA ARG A 196 10.18 31.86 6.15
C ARG A 196 11.15 32.91 5.58
N PRO A 197 12.16 32.56 4.79
CA PRO A 197 13.04 33.55 4.17
C PRO A 197 12.31 34.57 3.30
N ILE A 198 11.34 34.15 2.48
CA ILE A 198 10.52 35.08 1.69
C ILE A 198 9.74 36.02 2.61
N SER A 199 9.11 35.50 3.68
CA SER A 199 8.39 36.32 4.64
C SER A 199 9.29 37.36 5.32
N HIS A 200 10.52 36.98 5.68
CA HIS A 200 11.49 37.92 6.26
C HIS A 200 11.87 39.03 5.27
N ILE A 201 12.12 38.68 4.01
CA ILE A 201 12.44 39.65 2.95
C ILE A 201 11.27 40.61 2.72
N VAL A 202 10.04 40.10 2.66
CA VAL A 202 8.83 40.93 2.52
C VAL A 202 8.65 41.88 3.71
N ALA A 203 8.95 41.43 4.93
CA ALA A 203 8.89 42.27 6.13
C ALA A 203 9.91 43.41 6.06
N SER A 204 11.18 43.13 5.71
CA SER A 204 12.20 44.16 5.54
C SER A 204 11.82 45.19 4.48
N MET A 205 11.27 44.74 3.34
CA MET A 205 10.81 45.65 2.28
C MET A 205 9.67 46.57 2.73
N ARG A 206 8.74 46.05 3.55
CA ARG A 206 7.65 46.87 4.11
C ARG A 206 8.16 47.97 5.05
N GLN A 207 9.15 47.67 5.89
CA GLN A 207 9.76 48.66 6.79
C GLN A 207 10.50 49.76 6.01
N LEU A 208 11.30 49.36 5.01
CA LEU A 208 11.95 50.29 4.08
C LEU A 208 10.95 51.20 3.36
N SER A 209 9.83 50.62 2.91
CA SER A 209 8.77 51.39 2.24
C SER A 209 8.02 52.33 3.19
N ALA A 210 8.06 52.07 4.50
CA ALA A 210 7.48 52.93 5.53
C ALA A 210 8.42 54.08 5.96
N GLY A 211 9.63 54.16 5.39
CA GLY A 211 10.61 55.21 5.69
C GLY A 211 11.64 54.83 6.77
N GLU A 212 11.62 53.59 7.27
CA GLU A 212 12.66 53.09 8.17
C GLU A 212 13.89 52.68 7.36
N ALA A 213 14.94 53.50 7.40
CA ALA A 213 16.12 53.29 6.57
C ALA A 213 17.21 52.42 7.25
N ASP A 214 17.08 52.16 8.55
CA ASP A 214 17.97 51.30 9.35
C ASP A 214 17.33 49.93 9.65
N VAL A 215 17.04 49.17 8.59
CA VAL A 215 16.42 47.85 8.67
C VAL A 215 17.45 46.77 8.35
N ALA A 216 17.57 45.74 9.19
CA ALA A 216 18.43 44.60 8.90
C ALA A 216 17.83 43.77 7.74
N ILE A 217 18.65 43.45 6.72
CA ILE A 217 18.25 42.60 5.59
C ILE A 217 18.79 41.17 5.78
N PRO A 218 17.97 40.23 6.29
CA PRO A 218 18.39 38.85 6.50
C PRO A 218 18.58 38.11 5.17
N HIS A 219 19.32 37.00 5.21
CA HIS A 219 19.49 36.05 4.09
C HIS A 219 20.33 36.51 2.89
N ALA A 220 21.00 37.67 2.94
CA ALA A 220 21.83 38.18 1.84
C ALA A 220 23.03 37.28 1.45
N THR A 221 23.50 36.43 2.36
CA THR A 221 24.60 35.47 2.13
C THR A 221 24.16 34.20 1.40
N ARG A 222 22.86 34.00 1.17
CA ARG A 222 22.37 32.84 0.41
C ARG A 222 22.81 32.91 -1.04
N ARG A 223 23.05 31.74 -1.63
CA ARG A 223 23.52 31.56 -3.02
C ARG A 223 22.41 31.24 -4.01
N ASP A 224 21.15 31.32 -3.58
CA ASP A 224 19.95 31.09 -4.38
C ASP A 224 19.25 32.42 -4.72
N GLU A 225 18.12 32.33 -5.42
CA GLU A 225 17.28 33.45 -5.84
C GLU A 225 16.79 34.27 -4.65
N ILE A 226 16.58 33.62 -3.50
CA ILE A 226 16.22 34.30 -2.25
C ILE A 226 17.34 35.23 -1.78
N GLY A 227 18.60 34.78 -1.86
CA GLY A 227 19.76 35.61 -1.54
C GLY A 227 19.95 36.77 -2.52
N GLU A 228 19.65 36.55 -3.81
CA GLU A 228 19.70 37.60 -4.83
C GLU A 228 18.67 38.71 -4.56
N MET A 229 17.44 38.35 -4.20
CA MET A 229 16.43 39.32 -3.77
C MET A 229 16.87 40.10 -2.53
N ALA A 230 17.41 39.42 -1.51
CA ALA A 230 17.90 40.08 -0.30
C ALA A 230 19.02 41.09 -0.60
N ARG A 231 19.99 40.74 -1.45
CA ARG A 231 21.07 41.67 -1.86
C ARG A 231 20.53 42.88 -2.61
N THR A 232 19.55 42.68 -3.49
CA THR A 232 18.91 43.76 -4.25
C THR A 232 18.21 44.76 -3.33
N ILE A 233 17.50 44.28 -2.31
CA ILE A 233 16.88 45.15 -1.30
C ILE A 233 17.93 45.89 -0.47
N GLY A 234 19.05 45.24 -0.14
CA GLY A 234 20.18 45.90 0.52
C GLY A 234 20.76 47.06 -0.29
N GLN A 235 20.87 46.92 -1.62
CA GLN A 235 21.29 48.02 -2.49
C GLN A 235 20.26 49.17 -2.50
N PHE A 236 18.97 48.85 -2.48
CA PHE A 236 17.90 49.86 -2.41
C PHE A 236 17.94 50.65 -1.10
N GLN A 237 18.11 49.95 0.04
CA GLN A 237 18.32 50.59 1.35
C GLN A 237 19.53 51.54 1.33
N GLN A 238 20.66 51.09 0.77
CA GLN A 238 21.85 51.91 0.67
C GLN A 238 21.60 53.17 -0.17
N SER A 239 20.89 53.04 -1.30
CA SER A 239 20.50 54.20 -2.10
C SER A 239 19.57 55.17 -1.37
N LEU A 240 18.70 54.70 -0.46
CA LEU A 240 17.86 55.58 0.37
C LEU A 240 18.68 56.32 1.42
N ASN A 241 19.60 55.62 2.10
CA ASN A 241 20.51 56.21 3.08
C ASN A 241 21.43 57.27 2.45
N ASP A 242 21.98 56.98 1.26
CA ASP A 242 22.84 57.92 0.55
C ASP A 242 22.09 59.21 0.17
N ARG A 243 20.82 59.08 -0.27
CA ARG A 243 19.96 60.24 -0.58
C ARG A 243 19.65 61.07 0.66
N ALA A 244 19.29 60.44 1.77
CA ALA A 244 19.04 61.13 3.03
C ALA A 244 20.29 61.87 3.54
N ALA A 245 21.46 61.23 3.45
CA ALA A 245 22.74 61.84 3.82
C ALA A 245 23.15 62.99 2.87
N GLU A 246 22.80 62.91 1.60
CA GLU A 246 23.02 64.00 0.65
C GLU A 246 22.09 65.19 0.90
N GLU A 247 20.81 64.96 1.18
CA GLU A 247 19.87 66.01 1.60
C GLU A 247 20.35 66.70 2.87
N GLN A 248 20.76 65.95 3.89
CA GLN A 248 21.25 66.51 5.14
C GLN A 248 22.53 67.35 4.93
N ARG A 249 23.44 66.91 4.05
CA ARG A 249 24.62 67.69 3.66
C ARG A 249 24.25 68.97 2.90
N ARG A 250 23.24 68.94 2.03
CA ARG A 250 22.74 70.13 1.33
C ARG A 250 22.15 71.13 2.31
N THR A 251 21.28 70.69 3.22
CA THR A 251 20.70 71.56 4.25
C THR A 251 21.79 72.16 5.15
N GLN A 252 22.78 71.37 5.58
CA GLN A 252 23.89 71.88 6.38
C GLN A 252 24.77 72.87 5.58
N GLY A 253 25.00 72.60 4.29
CA GLY A 253 25.73 73.50 3.40
C GLY A 253 25.03 74.83 3.20
N GLU A 254 23.70 74.83 3.00
CA GLU A 254 22.89 76.04 2.91
C GLU A 254 22.90 76.85 4.23
N LEU A 255 22.81 76.17 5.38
CA LEU A 255 22.93 76.81 6.69
C LEU A 255 24.31 77.46 6.87
N ASN A 256 25.39 76.73 6.56
CA ASN A 256 26.75 77.23 6.67
C ASN A 256 27.04 78.37 5.67
N ALA A 257 26.48 78.31 4.46
CA ALA A 257 26.59 79.37 3.46
C ALA A 257 25.84 80.63 3.91
N SER A 258 24.64 80.48 4.50
CA SER A 258 23.88 81.56 5.11
C SER A 258 24.64 82.20 6.29
N GLU A 259 25.29 81.39 7.13
CA GLU A 259 26.17 81.91 8.21
C GLU A 259 27.40 82.64 7.67
N THR A 260 28.05 82.10 6.64
CA THR A 260 29.23 82.72 6.01
C THR A 260 28.84 84.04 5.34
N GLN A 261 27.69 84.08 4.66
CA GLN A 261 27.15 85.32 4.10
C GLN A 261 26.82 86.33 5.19
N ARG A 262 26.21 85.92 6.30
CA ARG A 262 25.98 86.80 7.46
C ARG A 262 27.27 87.36 8.03
N ARG A 263 28.33 86.55 8.16
CA ARG A 263 29.65 87.00 8.63
C ARG A 263 30.32 87.95 7.63
N GLY A 264 30.29 87.63 6.34
CA GLY A 264 30.84 88.49 5.29
C GLY A 264 30.12 89.83 5.17
N VAL A 265 28.78 89.85 5.33
CA VAL A 265 28.00 91.10 5.41
C VAL A 265 28.37 91.91 6.65
N ALA A 266 28.52 91.27 7.81
CA ALA A 266 28.95 91.94 9.03
C ALA A 266 30.36 92.55 8.90
N GLU A 267 31.30 91.84 8.27
CA GLU A 267 32.67 92.31 8.04
C GLU A 267 32.73 93.44 7.00
N THR A 268 31.97 93.34 5.92
CA THR A 268 31.85 94.42 4.93
C THR A 268 31.23 95.67 5.56
N THR A 269 30.20 95.50 6.39
CA THR A 269 29.59 96.61 7.14
C THR A 269 30.60 97.25 8.11
N HIS A 270 31.43 96.44 8.76
CA HIS A 270 32.51 96.91 9.63
C HIS A 270 33.59 97.70 8.85
N GLN A 271 34.05 97.20 7.70
CA GLN A 271 35.03 97.90 6.86
C GLN A 271 34.47 99.18 6.24
N ILE A 272 33.21 99.19 5.79
CA ILE A 272 32.55 100.42 5.33
C ILE A 272 32.48 101.43 6.48
N GLY A 273 32.18 101.00 7.70
CA GLY A 273 32.23 101.85 8.90
C GLY A 273 33.60 102.50 9.09
N LEU A 274 34.69 101.73 8.98
CA LEU A 274 36.06 102.23 9.08
C LEU A 274 36.42 103.23 7.96
N VAL A 275 36.01 102.97 6.72
CA VAL A 275 36.28 103.86 5.57
C VAL A 275 35.45 105.15 5.64
N VAL A 276 34.19 105.07 6.06
CA VAL A 276 33.35 106.27 6.29
C VAL A 276 33.90 107.10 7.43
N GLU A 277 34.43 106.47 8.49
CA GLU A 277 35.09 107.15 9.60
C GLU A 277 36.47 107.74 9.22
N ALA A 278 37.17 107.15 8.25
CA ALA A 278 38.38 107.72 7.65
C ALA A 278 38.06 108.89 6.69
N ALA A 279 37.01 108.77 5.87
CA ALA A 279 36.54 109.82 4.97
C ALA A 279 35.98 111.04 5.74
N ALA A 280 35.32 110.82 6.87
CA ALA A 280 34.88 111.90 7.77
C ALA A 280 36.06 112.66 8.41
N ARG A 281 37.26 112.06 8.45
CA ARG A 281 38.52 112.66 8.92
C ARG A 281 39.36 113.29 7.81
N GLY A 282 38.96 113.18 6.55
CA GLY A 282 39.59 113.88 5.42
C GLY A 282 40.92 113.28 4.92
N ASP A 283 41.19 112.00 5.20
CA ASP A 283 42.39 111.30 4.75
C ASP A 283 42.10 110.40 3.54
N PHE A 284 42.72 110.69 2.39
CA PHE A 284 42.47 110.00 1.11
C PHE A 284 43.76 109.53 0.41
N SER A 285 44.85 109.31 1.15
CA SER A 285 46.09 108.73 0.60
C SER A 285 46.00 107.23 0.38
#